data_AF-A0A433QGB3-F1
#
_entry.id   AF-A0A433QGB3-F1
#
_cell.length_a   1.000
_cell.length_b   1.000
_cell.length_c   1.000
_cell.angle_alpha   90.00
_cell.angle_beta   90.00
_cell.angle_gamma   90.00
#
_symmetry.space_group_name_H-M   'P 1'
#
loop_
_entity.id
_entity.type
_entity.pdbx_description
1 polymer ?
#
loop_
_entity_poly.entity_id
_entity_poly.type
_entity_poly.pdbx_seq_one_letter_code
_entity_poly.pdbx_strand_id
1 'polypeptide(L)'
;MTPKPPSNGTLDTWERQVLERTNMHRAHHSAPAVSWNSTIQAFAQKWVNGCKFKHSGSTKYGENVWALGTGDGPPDPPGSFAIDDWYSEVKHYSFNKPGVIDGPNGEEMGHFTALVWVATTHIGCAKAVCLRGTIWPDMDAEFVSCNYYVPGNLYGPNNDVSYFKKNVLPYHA
;
A
#
# COMPACT_ATOMS: atom_id res chain seq x y z
N MET A 1 21.24 -8.21 10.67
CA MET A 1 20.40 -8.62 9.52
C MET A 1 20.85 -7.82 8.32
N THR A 2 21.30 -8.47 7.26
CA THR A 2 21.87 -7.81 6.08
C THR A 2 20.77 -7.17 5.24
N PRO A 3 20.96 -5.97 4.68
CA PRO A 3 20.04 -5.41 3.69
C PRO A 3 19.98 -6.36 2.50
N LYS A 4 18.78 -6.68 2.04
CA LYS A 4 18.60 -7.42 0.78
C LYS A 4 19.19 -6.59 -0.36
N PRO A 5 20.13 -7.13 -1.17
CA PRO A 5 20.70 -6.40 -2.29
C PRO A 5 19.59 -6.03 -3.30
N PRO A 6 19.69 -4.89 -4.00
CA PRO A 6 18.74 -4.53 -5.04
C PRO A 6 18.70 -5.64 -6.09
N SER A 7 17.50 -6.18 -6.36
CA SER A 7 17.33 -7.27 -7.31
C SER A 7 17.68 -6.78 -8.72
N ASN A 8 18.76 -7.35 -9.28
CA ASN A 8 19.08 -7.20 -10.69
C ASN A 8 17.98 -7.90 -11.51
N GLY A 9 16.98 -7.13 -11.94
CA GLY A 9 16.10 -7.47 -13.06
C GLY A 9 15.02 -8.52 -12.85
N THR A 10 14.86 -9.13 -11.67
CA THR A 10 13.75 -10.07 -11.43
C THR A 10 13.21 -9.94 -10.02
N LEU A 11 11.89 -9.78 -9.92
CA LEU A 11 11.17 -9.72 -8.65
C LEU A 11 11.27 -11.03 -7.88
N ASP A 12 11.46 -10.94 -6.57
CA ASP A 12 11.34 -12.10 -5.69
C ASP A 12 9.88 -12.58 -5.55
N THR A 13 9.66 -13.70 -4.87
CA THR A 13 8.31 -14.27 -4.69
C THR A 13 7.34 -13.33 -3.99
N TRP A 14 7.75 -12.64 -2.93
CA TRP A 14 6.90 -11.70 -2.21
C TRP A 14 6.60 -10.47 -3.07
N GLU A 15 7.61 -9.90 -3.73
CA GLU A 15 7.47 -8.76 -4.65
C GLU A 15 6.53 -9.09 -5.83
N ARG A 16 6.63 -10.29 -6.40
CA ARG A 16 5.70 -10.78 -7.43
C ARG A 16 4.27 -10.87 -6.91
N GLN A 17 4.05 -11.47 -5.74
CA GLN A 17 2.72 -11.58 -5.15
C GLN A 17 2.09 -10.21 -4.92
N VAL A 18 2.87 -9.23 -4.44
CA VAL A 18 2.44 -7.85 -4.27
C VAL A 18 2.01 -7.24 -5.61
N LEU A 19 2.87 -7.33 -6.63
CA LEU A 19 2.62 -6.73 -7.94
C LEU A 19 1.43 -7.39 -8.65
N GLU A 20 1.40 -8.71 -8.71
CA GLU A 20 0.34 -9.49 -9.35
C GLU A 20 -1.01 -9.25 -8.67
N ARG A 21 -1.04 -9.26 -7.32
CA ARG A 21 -2.30 -9.03 -6.60
C ARG A 21 -2.78 -7.59 -6.75
N THR A 22 -1.87 -6.62 -6.75
CA THR A 22 -2.21 -5.22 -7.03
C THR A 22 -2.81 -5.09 -8.42
N ASN A 23 -2.18 -5.66 -9.44
CA ASN A 23 -2.64 -5.56 -10.82
C ASN A 23 -3.95 -6.33 -11.08
N MET A 24 -4.20 -7.43 -10.37
CA MET A 24 -5.49 -8.12 -10.36
C MET A 24 -6.61 -7.19 -9.85
N HIS A 25 -6.41 -6.55 -8.69
CA HIS A 25 -7.40 -5.63 -8.13
C HIS A 25 -7.57 -4.38 -8.99
N ARG A 26 -6.50 -3.85 -9.57
CA ARG A 26 -6.59 -2.72 -10.52
C ARG A 26 -7.41 -3.08 -11.76
N ALA A 27 -7.25 -4.29 -12.29
CA ALA A 27 -8.03 -4.77 -13.43
C ALA A 27 -9.54 -4.82 -13.12
N HIS A 28 -9.94 -5.25 -11.92
CA HIS A 28 -11.33 -5.20 -11.46
C HIS A 28 -11.93 -3.78 -11.51
N HIS A 29 -11.11 -2.74 -11.48
CA HIS A 29 -11.52 -1.35 -11.48
C HIS A 29 -11.13 -0.62 -12.78
N SER A 30 -10.89 -1.36 -13.87
CA SER A 30 -10.45 -0.79 -15.16
C SER A 30 -9.23 0.15 -15.05
N ALA A 31 -8.44 0.00 -13.98
CA ALA A 31 -7.22 0.76 -13.77
C ALA A 31 -6.06 0.05 -14.46
N PRO A 32 -5.23 0.74 -15.28
CA PRO A 32 -4.10 0.12 -15.95
C PRO A 32 -3.13 -0.53 -14.96
N ALA A 33 -2.51 -1.65 -15.35
CA ALA A 33 -1.49 -2.29 -14.53
C ALA A 33 -0.32 -1.33 -14.22
N VAL A 34 0.17 -1.38 -12.99
CA VAL A 34 1.38 -0.67 -12.57
C VAL A 34 2.61 -1.53 -12.81
N SER A 35 3.76 -0.88 -12.97
CA SER A 35 5.08 -1.52 -13.06
C SER A 35 5.84 -1.41 -11.74
N TRP A 36 6.62 -2.43 -11.40
CA TRP A 36 7.51 -2.35 -10.25
C TRP A 36 8.65 -1.36 -10.50
N ASN A 37 9.00 -0.57 -9.48
CA ASN A 37 10.10 0.37 -9.54
C ASN A 37 11.05 0.19 -8.34
N SER A 38 12.28 -0.26 -8.63
CA SER A 38 13.29 -0.53 -7.60
C SER A 38 13.73 0.72 -6.83
N THR A 39 13.62 1.92 -7.41
CA THR A 39 13.91 3.17 -6.68
C THR A 39 12.83 3.47 -5.65
N ILE A 40 11.56 3.21 -5.98
CA ILE A 40 10.44 3.35 -5.04
C ILE A 40 10.53 2.29 -3.94
N GLN A 41 10.87 1.05 -4.29
CA GLN A 41 11.12 -0.02 -3.32
C GLN A 41 12.25 0.35 -2.35
N ALA A 42 13.37 0.89 -2.85
CA ALA A 42 14.49 1.28 -1.98
C ALA A 42 14.07 2.35 -0.97
N PHE A 43 13.20 3.28 -1.38
CA PHE A 43 12.57 4.24 -0.47
C PHE A 43 11.71 3.53 0.59
N ALA A 44 10.82 2.63 0.16
CA ALA A 44 9.97 1.85 1.07
C ALA A 44 10.81 1.05 2.08
N GLN A 45 11.88 0.38 1.63
CA GLN A 45 12.76 -0.43 2.47
C GLN A 45 13.44 0.41 3.54
N LYS A 46 13.94 1.59 3.16
CA LYS A 46 14.52 2.55 4.12
C LYS A 46 13.50 2.93 5.19
N TRP A 47 12.23 3.08 4.82
CA TRP A 47 11.18 3.44 5.76
C TRP A 47 10.84 2.31 6.73
N VAL A 48 10.53 1.11 6.22
CA VAL A 48 10.12 -0.01 7.08
C VAL A 48 11.22 -0.47 8.03
N ASN A 49 12.49 -0.31 7.66
CA ASN A 49 13.63 -0.58 8.55
C ASN A 49 13.63 0.28 9.82
N GLY A 50 12.88 1.38 9.84
CA GLY A 50 12.73 2.21 11.03
C GLY A 50 11.85 1.59 12.12
N CYS A 51 11.04 0.56 11.80
CA CYS A 51 10.14 -0.14 12.72
C CYS A 51 9.29 0.80 13.59
N LYS A 52 8.76 1.85 12.96
CA LYS A 52 7.79 2.77 13.55
C LYS A 52 6.56 2.76 12.66
N PHE A 53 5.48 2.17 13.15
CA PHE A 53 4.25 2.04 12.39
C PHE A 53 3.56 3.40 12.22
N LYS A 54 3.91 4.06 11.12
CA LYS A 54 3.36 5.35 10.68
C LYS A 54 3.75 5.59 9.22
N HIS A 55 3.08 6.53 8.58
CA HIS A 55 3.46 7.03 7.25
C HIS A 55 4.82 7.76 7.25
N SER A 56 5.53 7.64 6.13
CA SER A 56 6.83 8.25 5.85
C SER A 56 6.80 9.77 5.78
N GLY A 57 5.64 10.36 5.51
CA GLY A 57 5.47 11.80 5.27
C GLY A 57 6.04 12.26 3.92
N SER A 58 6.34 11.33 3.00
CA SER A 58 6.78 11.65 1.65
C SER A 58 5.71 12.47 0.91
N THR A 59 6.12 13.56 0.27
CA THR A 59 5.27 14.30 -0.68
C THR A 59 5.44 13.82 -2.12
N LYS A 60 6.40 12.92 -2.37
CA LYS A 60 6.74 12.43 -3.70
C LYS A 60 5.92 11.21 -4.12
N TYR A 61 5.57 10.36 -3.16
CA TYR A 61 4.88 9.10 -3.39
C TYR A 61 3.59 9.07 -2.59
N GLY A 62 2.55 8.42 -3.14
CA GLY A 62 1.46 7.93 -2.30
C GLY A 62 1.98 6.76 -1.47
N GLU A 63 1.33 6.46 -0.35
CA GLU A 63 1.80 5.41 0.55
C GLU A 63 0.64 4.67 1.21
N ASN A 64 0.74 3.34 1.23
CA ASN A 64 -0.03 2.48 2.10
C ASN A 64 0.92 1.80 3.09
N VAL A 65 0.53 1.73 4.36
CA VAL A 65 1.26 1.03 5.42
C VAL A 65 0.42 -0.09 6.00
N TRP A 66 1.07 -1.15 6.43
CA TRP A 66 0.39 -2.30 7.03
C TRP A 66 1.32 -2.99 8.02
N ALA A 67 0.78 -3.47 9.13
CA ALA A 67 1.54 -4.26 10.07
C ALA A 67 0.72 -5.42 10.63
N LEU A 68 1.37 -6.56 10.79
CA LEU A 68 0.83 -7.74 11.47
C LEU A 68 1.77 -8.14 12.60
N GLY A 69 1.21 -8.35 13.79
CA GLY A 69 1.94 -8.80 14.97
C GLY A 69 1.60 -10.25 15.33
N THR A 70 2.59 -10.98 15.85
CA THR A 70 2.39 -12.32 16.43
C THR A 70 3.16 -12.45 17.75
N GLY A 71 2.60 -13.19 18.70
CA GLY A 71 3.26 -13.49 19.99
C GLY A 71 4.37 -14.54 19.88
N ASP A 72 4.31 -15.40 18.87
CA ASP A 72 5.19 -16.56 18.69
C ASP A 72 6.25 -16.35 17.58
N GLY A 73 7.01 -15.25 17.70
CA GLY A 73 8.06 -14.89 16.74
C GLY A 73 7.56 -14.00 15.60
N PRO A 74 8.41 -13.65 14.61
CA PRO A 74 8.05 -12.73 13.55
C PRO A 74 7.11 -13.37 12.53
N PRO A 75 6.02 -12.68 12.13
CA PRO A 75 5.15 -13.18 11.09
C PRO A 75 5.83 -13.09 9.71
N ASP A 76 5.44 -13.97 8.78
CA ASP A 76 5.90 -13.98 7.39
C ASP A 76 4.73 -14.27 6.42
N PRO A 77 3.72 -13.39 6.36
CA PRO A 77 2.59 -13.56 5.46
C PRO A 77 3.03 -13.42 3.99
N PRO A 78 2.27 -14.03 3.06
CA PRO A 78 2.44 -13.79 1.62
C PRO A 78 2.30 -12.30 1.28
N GLY A 79 2.99 -11.85 0.23
CA GLY A 79 2.94 -10.45 -0.21
C GLY A 79 1.55 -9.97 -0.63
N SER A 80 0.67 -10.90 -1.04
CA SER A 80 -0.72 -10.59 -1.36
C SER A 80 -1.57 -10.19 -0.14
N PHE A 81 -1.14 -10.52 1.08
CA PHE A 81 -1.99 -10.40 2.27
C PHE A 81 -2.29 -8.95 2.63
N ALA A 82 -1.26 -8.09 2.71
CA ALA A 82 -1.45 -6.65 2.92
C ALA A 82 -2.26 -6.00 1.77
N ILE A 83 -2.04 -6.46 0.53
CA ILE A 83 -2.76 -5.96 -0.64
C ILE A 83 -4.26 -6.27 -0.55
N ASP A 84 -4.61 -7.47 -0.10
CA ASP A 84 -6.00 -7.89 0.08
C ASP A 84 -6.69 -7.16 1.23
N ASP A 85 -5.96 -6.92 2.32
CA ASP A 85 -6.48 -6.20 3.47
C ASP A 85 -6.84 -4.75 3.09
N TRP A 86 -5.91 -4.05 2.43
CA TRP A 86 -6.14 -2.71 1.88
C TRP A 86 -7.28 -2.70 0.86
N TYR A 87 -7.35 -3.68 -0.05
CA TYR A 87 -8.43 -3.77 -1.02
C TYR A 87 -9.79 -3.99 -0.36
N SER A 88 -9.84 -4.68 0.79
CA SER A 88 -11.08 -4.99 1.50
C SER A 88 -11.87 -3.75 1.91
N GLU A 89 -11.24 -2.57 2.00
CA GLU A 89 -11.88 -1.28 2.25
C GLU A 89 -12.90 -0.89 1.17
N VAL A 90 -12.85 -1.50 -0.03
CA VAL A 90 -13.85 -1.31 -1.08
C VAL A 90 -15.28 -1.53 -0.58
N LYS A 91 -15.48 -2.42 0.41
CA LYS A 91 -16.78 -2.69 1.03
C LYS A 91 -17.37 -1.47 1.77
N HIS A 92 -16.54 -0.50 2.12
CA HIS A 92 -16.91 0.73 2.81
C HIS A 92 -16.91 1.95 1.88
N TYR A 93 -16.32 1.84 0.68
CA TYR A 93 -16.24 2.95 -0.26
C TYR A 93 -17.55 3.14 -1.04
N SER A 94 -18.08 4.36 -1.04
CA SER A 94 -19.25 4.71 -1.86
C SER A 94 -18.84 5.45 -3.13
N PHE A 95 -18.95 4.80 -4.28
CA PHE A 95 -18.68 5.42 -5.59
C PHE A 95 -19.62 6.60 -5.90
N ASN A 96 -20.80 6.66 -5.26
CA ASN A 96 -21.73 7.78 -5.35
C ASN A 96 -21.33 8.98 -4.46
N LYS A 97 -20.43 8.77 -3.51
CA LYS A 97 -19.85 9.80 -2.62
C LYS A 97 -18.31 9.72 -2.67
N PRO A 98 -17.71 10.02 -3.82
CA PRO A 98 -16.28 9.87 -4.02
C PRO A 98 -15.49 10.83 -3.12
N GLY A 99 -14.30 10.40 -2.71
CA GLY A 99 -13.39 11.20 -1.88
C GLY A 99 -13.68 11.12 -0.38
N VAL A 100 -14.57 10.23 0.07
CA VAL A 100 -14.67 9.86 1.49
C VAL A 100 -13.72 8.69 1.73
N ILE A 101 -12.60 8.96 2.39
CA ILE A 101 -11.53 8.00 2.69
C ILE A 101 -11.17 7.94 4.18
N ASP A 102 -11.98 8.59 5.01
CA ASP A 102 -11.92 8.50 6.47
C ASP A 102 -13.14 7.72 6.96
N GLY A 103 -12.88 6.73 7.82
CA GLY A 103 -13.92 5.94 8.48
C GLY A 103 -14.67 6.73 9.55
N PRO A 104 -15.83 6.22 10.01
CA PRO A 104 -16.67 6.91 11.00
C PRO A 104 -15.98 7.18 12.34
N ASN A 105 -14.90 6.44 12.64
CA ASN A 105 -14.10 6.58 13.86
C ASN A 105 -12.69 7.15 13.60
N GLY A 106 -12.47 7.77 12.43
CA GLY A 106 -11.14 8.24 12.01
C GLY A 106 -10.20 7.12 11.55
N GLU A 107 -10.74 5.96 11.21
CA GLU A 107 -10.00 4.87 10.56
C GLU A 107 -9.55 5.32 9.17
N GLU A 108 -8.30 5.06 8.81
CA GLU A 108 -7.82 5.33 7.45
C GLU A 108 -8.48 4.32 6.50
N MET A 109 -9.30 4.81 5.56
CA MET A 109 -9.97 4.03 4.52
C MET A 109 -9.52 4.45 3.11
N GLY A 110 -8.30 5.01 3.02
CA GLY A 110 -7.69 5.48 1.79
C GLY A 110 -6.80 4.45 1.10
N HIS A 111 -6.60 3.27 1.69
CA HIS A 111 -5.68 2.28 1.14
C HIS A 111 -6.22 1.67 -0.15
N PHE A 112 -7.52 1.34 -0.19
CA PHE A 112 -8.19 0.87 -1.40
C PHE A 112 -8.05 1.89 -2.54
N THR A 113 -8.37 3.16 -2.28
CA THR A 113 -8.36 4.20 -3.31
C THR A 113 -6.96 4.49 -3.83
N ALA A 114 -5.93 4.40 -2.99
CA ALA A 114 -4.54 4.50 -3.42
C ALA A 114 -4.14 3.32 -4.34
N LEU A 115 -4.57 2.11 -3.99
CA LEU A 115 -4.27 0.87 -4.72
C LEU A 115 -4.84 0.89 -6.15
N VAL A 116 -6.11 1.29 -6.29
CA VAL A 116 -6.82 1.29 -7.59
C VAL A 116 -6.75 2.60 -8.36
N TRP A 117 -5.98 3.58 -7.86
CA TRP A 117 -5.89 4.90 -8.48
C TRP A 117 -5.41 4.82 -9.94
N VAL A 118 -6.28 5.18 -10.90
CA VAL A 118 -6.02 5.01 -12.35
C VAL A 118 -4.70 5.64 -12.80
N ALA A 119 -4.40 6.87 -12.37
CA ALA A 119 -3.19 7.58 -12.78
C ALA A 119 -1.87 7.03 -12.18
N THR A 120 -1.93 6.14 -11.19
CA THR A 120 -0.73 5.49 -10.66
C THR A 120 -0.12 4.60 -11.74
N THR A 121 1.19 4.71 -11.95
CA THR A 121 1.93 3.98 -13.00
C THR A 121 2.97 3.03 -12.44
N HIS A 122 3.51 3.33 -11.26
CA HIS A 122 4.59 2.58 -10.64
C HIS A 122 4.30 2.32 -9.17
N ILE A 123 4.74 1.17 -8.71
CA ILE A 123 4.70 0.76 -7.30
C ILE A 123 6.09 0.26 -6.88
N GLY A 124 6.45 0.49 -5.62
CA GLY A 124 7.55 -0.21 -4.99
C GLY A 124 7.24 -0.43 -3.53
N CYS A 125 7.34 -1.68 -3.08
CA CYS A 125 7.01 -2.05 -1.71
C CYS A 125 8.18 -2.72 -1.03
N ALA A 126 8.19 -2.65 0.29
CA ALA A 126 9.15 -3.36 1.12
C ALA A 126 8.51 -3.82 2.40
N LYS A 127 9.15 -4.82 3.02
CA LYS A 127 8.81 -5.29 4.36
C LYS A 127 10.02 -5.37 5.28
N ALA A 128 9.77 -5.28 6.58
CA ALA A 128 10.77 -5.49 7.62
C ALA A 128 10.16 -6.27 8.78
N VAL A 129 10.98 -7.15 9.37
CA VAL A 129 10.68 -7.74 10.67
C VAL A 129 11.08 -6.76 11.77
N CYS A 130 10.13 -6.42 12.61
CA CYS A 130 10.23 -5.47 13.70
C CYS A 130 10.03 -6.20 15.02
N LEU A 131 11.08 -6.30 15.83
CA LEU A 131 11.03 -7.07 17.08
C LEU A 131 10.13 -6.40 18.12
N ARG A 132 9.62 -7.19 19.08
CA ARG A 132 8.89 -6.69 20.24
C ARG A 132 9.62 -5.52 20.92
N GLY A 133 8.85 -4.54 21.38
CA GLY A 133 9.34 -3.27 21.90
C GLY A 133 9.57 -2.20 20.82
N THR A 134 9.27 -2.48 19.55
CA THR A 134 9.31 -1.47 18.46
C THR A 134 7.91 -0.96 18.10
N ILE A 135 7.15 -1.71 17.29
CA ILE A 135 5.78 -1.35 16.92
C ILE A 135 4.81 -1.69 18.06
N TRP A 136 4.90 -2.90 18.61
CA TRP A 136 4.13 -3.35 19.78
C TRP A 136 5.08 -3.80 20.90
N PRO A 137 4.69 -3.64 22.18
CA PRO A 137 5.56 -3.93 23.32
C PRO A 137 5.87 -5.43 23.47
N ASP A 138 4.94 -6.29 23.09
CA ASP A 138 4.90 -7.71 23.43
C ASP A 138 4.89 -8.66 22.21
N MET A 139 4.89 -8.12 20.99
CA MET A 139 4.81 -8.90 19.75
C MET A 139 5.89 -8.51 18.77
N ASP A 140 6.44 -9.52 18.07
CA ASP A 140 7.21 -9.26 16.86
C ASP A 140 6.21 -8.95 15.72
N ALA A 141 6.63 -8.14 14.76
CA ALA A 141 5.78 -7.61 13.72
C ALA A 141 6.43 -7.71 12.34
N GLU A 142 5.62 -7.91 11.31
CA GLU A 142 5.98 -7.56 9.95
C GLU A 142 5.42 -6.18 9.65
N PHE A 143 6.28 -5.25 9.23
CA PHE A 143 5.87 -3.92 8.77
C PHE A 143 6.07 -3.81 7.27
N VAL A 144 5.00 -3.49 6.55
CA VAL A 144 4.97 -3.30 5.10
C VAL A 144 4.69 -1.84 4.76
N SER A 145 5.42 -1.30 3.79
CA SER A 145 5.11 -0.02 3.14
C SER A 145 5.12 -0.22 1.64
N CYS A 146 4.03 0.16 0.98
CA CYS A 146 3.91 0.24 -0.48
C CYS A 146 3.81 1.69 -0.90
N ASN A 147 4.66 2.09 -1.83
CA ASN A 147 4.75 3.47 -2.30
C ASN A 147 4.37 3.55 -3.79
N TYR A 148 3.64 4.60 -4.16
CA TYR A 148 2.97 4.73 -5.44
C TYR A 148 3.38 6.01 -6.17
N TYR A 149 3.65 5.91 -7.46
CA TYR A 149 3.87 7.06 -8.33
C TYR A 149 3.06 6.91 -9.61
N VAL A 150 2.23 7.85 -10.04
CA VAL A 150 1.82 9.12 -9.43
C VAL A 150 1.08 8.88 -8.09
N PRO A 151 1.19 9.77 -7.09
CA PRO A 151 0.42 9.64 -5.84
C PRO A 151 -1.09 9.65 -6.07
N GLY A 152 -1.80 8.76 -5.37
CA GLY A 152 -3.25 8.74 -5.32
C GLY A 152 -3.83 9.62 -4.20
N ASN A 153 -5.14 9.49 -3.97
CA ASN A 153 -5.88 10.16 -2.89
C ASN A 153 -5.75 11.69 -2.89
N LEU A 154 -5.56 12.27 -4.07
CA LEU A 154 -5.43 13.71 -4.23
C LEU A 154 -6.80 14.35 -4.39
N TYR A 155 -7.04 15.42 -3.63
CA TYR A 155 -8.14 16.34 -3.86
C TYR A 155 -7.70 17.46 -4.80
N GLY A 156 -8.62 17.91 -5.65
CA GLY A 156 -8.44 19.15 -6.38
C GLY A 156 -8.54 20.38 -5.47
N PRO A 157 -8.38 21.59 -6.02
CA PRO A 157 -8.53 22.83 -5.28
C PRO A 157 -9.88 22.88 -4.53
N ASN A 158 -9.89 23.43 -3.33
CA ASN A 158 -11.08 23.54 -2.47
C ASN A 158 -11.76 22.18 -2.16
N ASN A 159 -10.96 21.13 -1.93
CA ASN A 159 -11.42 19.77 -1.65
C ASN A 159 -12.27 19.16 -2.79
N ASP A 160 -11.98 19.52 -4.04
CA ASP A 160 -12.70 18.95 -5.19
C ASP A 160 -12.42 17.44 -5.34
N VAL A 161 -13.49 16.64 -5.31
CA VAL A 161 -13.46 15.18 -5.43
C VAL A 161 -13.48 14.69 -6.88
N SER A 162 -13.42 15.59 -7.88
CA SER A 162 -13.39 15.22 -9.30
C SER A 162 -12.21 14.30 -9.65
N TYR A 163 -11.11 14.37 -8.91
CA TYR A 163 -9.95 13.48 -9.09
C TYR A 163 -10.27 12.05 -8.66
N PHE A 164 -11.00 11.87 -7.55
CA PHE A 164 -11.50 10.55 -7.14
C PHE A 164 -12.44 9.96 -8.19
N LYS A 165 -13.37 10.75 -8.74
CA LYS A 165 -14.29 10.29 -9.80
C LYS A 165 -13.56 9.75 -11.03
N LYS A 166 -12.42 10.35 -11.37
CA LYS A 166 -11.60 9.95 -12.53
C LYS A 166 -10.69 8.76 -12.25
N ASN A 167 -10.32 8.55 -10.98
CA ASN A 167 -9.26 7.60 -10.63
C ASN A 167 -9.71 6.41 -9.79
N VAL A 168 -10.90 6.43 -9.20
CA VAL A 168 -11.45 5.33 -8.41
C VAL A 168 -12.75 4.89 -9.09
N LEU A 169 -12.61 3.98 -10.05
CA LEU A 169 -13.72 3.53 -10.89
C LEU A 169 -14.44 2.36 -10.20
N PRO A 170 -15.75 2.14 -10.46
CA PRO A 170 -16.49 0.99 -9.94
C PRO A 170 -15.89 -0.36 -10.35
N TYR A 171 -16.30 -1.41 -9.63
CA TYR A 171 -15.96 -2.78 -9.99
C TYR A 171 -16.62 -3.17 -11.32
N HIS A 172 -15.85 -3.79 -12.21
CA HIS A 172 -16.29 -4.41 -13.45
C HIS A 172 -15.73 -5.83 -13.53
N ALA A 173 -16.63 -6.79 -13.72
CA ALA A 173 -16.32 -8.22 -13.88
C ALA A 173 -15.75 -8.52 -15.28
#